data_AF-A0A258VZU9-F1
#
_entry.id   AF-A0A258VZU9-F1
#
_cell.length_a   1.000
_cell.length_b   1.000
_cell.length_c   1.000
_cell.angle_alpha   90.00
_cell.angle_beta   90.00
_cell.angle_gamma   90.00
#
_symmetry.space_group_name_H-M   'P 1'
#
loop_
_entity.id
_entity.type
_entity.pdbx_description
1 polymer ?
#
loop_
_entity_poly.entity_id
_entity_poly.type
_entity_poly.pdbx_seq_one_letter_code
_entity_poly.pdbx_strand_id
1 'polypeptide(L)'
;MNTPNRYLIYLIYFLLTIPAVIILFKFIEPRKLASLFAATIFISCSLLPIWGELKNKTKSSFVFWSAIGFLVLFSAPMIIVRVINYDVDFSSISFGPLSGPEFHKYSNYGFIILFCSTIVDFVQKKLLLKTKY
;
A
#
# COMPACT_ATOMS: atom_id res chain seq x y z
N MET A 1 -2.16 -19.40 -11.74
CA MET A 1 -2.39 -18.12 -12.45
C MET A 1 -1.16 -17.79 -13.25
N ASN A 2 -1.29 -17.53 -14.56
CA ASN A 2 -0.18 -17.07 -15.38
C ASN A 2 0.47 -15.83 -14.74
N THR A 3 1.81 -15.86 -14.59
CA THR A 3 2.61 -14.88 -13.86
C THR A 3 2.36 -13.39 -14.18
N PRO A 4 2.07 -12.94 -15.42
CA PRO A 4 1.80 -11.51 -15.69
C PRO A 4 0.45 -11.03 -15.14
N ASN A 5 -0.53 -11.92 -14.94
CA ASN A 5 -1.88 -11.52 -14.53
C ASN A 5 -1.91 -10.98 -13.09
N ARG A 6 -0.99 -11.43 -12.21
CA ARG A 6 -0.99 -11.00 -10.80
C ARG A 6 -0.56 -9.54 -10.62
N TYR A 7 0.44 -9.07 -11.37
CA TYR A 7 0.88 -7.68 -11.27
C TYR A 7 -0.21 -6.73 -11.79
N LEU A 8 -0.96 -7.14 -12.83
CA LEU A 8 -2.14 -6.40 -13.28
C LEU A 8 -3.20 -6.30 -12.16
N ILE A 9 -3.45 -7.40 -11.43
CA ILE A 9 -4.36 -7.39 -10.27
C ILE A 9 -3.87 -6.41 -9.20
N TYR A 10 -2.57 -6.38 -8.89
CA TYR A 10 -2.00 -5.44 -7.92
C TYR A 10 -2.18 -3.99 -8.38
N LEU A 11 -1.88 -3.70 -9.65
CA LEU A 11 -2.03 -2.35 -10.23
C LEU A 11 -3.48 -1.87 -10.18
N ILE A 12 -4.42 -2.72 -10.58
CA ILE A 12 -5.86 -2.39 -10.50
C ILE A 12 -6.25 -2.13 -9.05
N TYR A 13 -5.81 -2.98 -8.12
CA TYR A 13 -6.11 -2.81 -6.69
C TYR A 13 -5.57 -1.49 -6.15
N PHE A 14 -4.33 -1.12 -6.50
CA PHE A 14 -3.71 0.15 -6.08
C PHE A 14 -4.39 1.36 -6.70
N LEU A 15 -4.77 1.30 -7.98
CA LEU A 15 -5.52 2.36 -8.65
C LEU A 15 -6.89 2.59 -7.99
N LEU A 16 -7.59 1.51 -7.61
CA LEU A 16 -8.89 1.57 -6.96
C LEU A 16 -8.81 1.98 -5.49
N THR A 17 -7.65 1.86 -4.85
CA THR A 17 -7.45 2.23 -3.45
C THR A 17 -7.68 3.73 -3.22
N ILE A 18 -7.17 4.60 -4.10
CA ILE A 18 -7.34 6.05 -3.98
C ILE A 18 -8.82 6.48 -4.01
N PRO A 19 -9.62 6.13 -5.03
CA PRO A 19 -11.05 6.48 -5.04
C PRO A 19 -11.81 5.82 -3.89
N ALA A 20 -11.46 4.59 -3.50
CA ALA A 20 -12.08 3.94 -2.33
C ALA A 20 -11.87 4.77 -1.04
N VAL A 21 -10.64 5.22 -0.78
CA VAL A 21 -10.35 6.05 0.41
C VAL A 21 -11.04 7.41 0.34
N ILE A 22 -11.10 8.04 -0.84
CA ILE A 22 -11.86 9.30 -1.02
C ILE A 22 -13.34 9.09 -0.67
N ILE A 23 -13.95 7.98 -1.14
CA ILE A 23 -15.33 7.63 -0.83
C ILE A 23 -15.50 7.40 0.68
N LEU A 24 -14.57 6.69 1.34
CA LEU A 24 -14.62 6.47 2.79
C LEU A 24 -14.69 7.80 3.56
N PHE A 25 -13.79 8.74 3.25
CA PHE A 25 -13.77 10.05 3.92
C PHE A 25 -14.94 10.96 3.55
N LYS A 26 -15.60 10.70 2.41
CA LYS A 26 -16.79 11.44 1.99
C LYS A 26 -18.06 10.97 2.71
N PHE A 27 -18.21 9.67 2.97
CA PHE A 27 -19.47 9.10 3.43
C PHE A 27 -19.45 8.53 4.86
N ILE A 28 -18.29 8.28 5.45
CA ILE A 28 -18.19 7.74 6.81
C ILE A 28 -17.91 8.85 7.81
N GLU A 29 -18.90 9.13 8.65
CA GLU A 29 -18.74 9.89 9.88
C GLU A 29 -18.78 8.93 11.09
N PRO A 30 -17.87 9.07 12.09
CA PRO A 30 -16.84 10.10 12.23
C PRO A 30 -15.59 9.84 11.37
N ARG A 31 -14.85 10.90 11.00
CA ARG A 31 -13.59 10.81 10.22
C ARG A 31 -12.54 9.89 10.84
N LYS A 32 -12.59 9.70 12.16
CA LYS A 32 -11.74 8.76 12.90
C LYS A 32 -11.96 7.31 12.45
N LEU A 33 -13.23 6.92 12.28
CA LEU A 33 -13.59 5.60 11.78
C LEU A 33 -13.19 5.42 10.30
N ALA A 34 -13.43 6.44 9.47
CA ALA A 34 -12.98 6.44 8.06
C ALA A 34 -11.47 6.21 7.93
N SER A 35 -10.67 6.82 8.83
CA SER A 35 -9.21 6.66 8.83
C SER A 35 -8.75 5.25 9.19
N LEU A 36 -9.47 4.51 10.04
CA LEU A 36 -9.15 3.11 10.34
C LEU A 36 -9.42 2.20 9.14
N PHE A 37 -10.54 2.41 8.45
CA PHE A 37 -10.86 1.68 7.23
C PHE A 37 -9.83 1.98 6.13
N ALA A 38 -9.44 3.25 5.95
CA ALA A 38 -8.41 3.63 4.99
C ALA A 38 -7.06 2.96 5.32
N ALA A 39 -6.63 2.99 6.58
CA ALA A 39 -5.40 2.33 7.02
C ALA A 39 -5.43 0.81 6.74
N THR A 40 -6.58 0.17 6.93
CA THR A 40 -6.78 -1.25 6.65
C THR A 40 -6.62 -1.57 5.16
N ILE A 41 -7.17 -0.73 4.28
CA ILE A 41 -6.99 -0.86 2.83
C ILE A 41 -5.51 -0.70 2.44
N PHE A 42 -4.78 0.25 3.03
CA PHE A 42 -3.36 0.40 2.72
C PHE A 42 -2.50 -0.76 3.26
N ILE A 43 -2.90 -1.41 4.36
CA ILE A 43 -2.26 -2.65 4.80
C ILE A 43 -2.50 -3.77 3.80
N SER A 44 -3.73 -3.93 3.29
CA SER A 44 -4.00 -4.95 2.26
C SER A 44 -3.27 -4.66 0.95
N CYS A 45 -2.99 -3.40 0.60
CA CYS A 45 -2.10 -3.06 -0.53
C CYS A 45 -0.69 -3.64 -0.36
N SER A 46 -0.16 -3.76 0.86
CA SER A 46 1.11 -4.43 1.11
C SER A 46 0.97 -5.96 1.17
N LEU A 47 -0.05 -6.46 1.88
CA LEU A 47 -0.20 -7.90 2.10
C LEU A 47 -0.47 -8.66 0.79
N LEU A 48 -1.19 -8.04 -0.16
CA LEU A 48 -1.55 -8.68 -1.42
C LEU A 48 -0.32 -9.05 -2.29
N PRO A 49 0.63 -8.13 -2.60
CA PRO A 49 1.88 -8.51 -3.25
C PRO A 49 2.75 -9.43 -2.41
N ILE A 50 2.87 -9.22 -1.09
CA ILE A 50 3.67 -10.09 -0.22
C ILE A 50 3.19 -11.54 -0.33
N TRP A 51 1.89 -11.77 -0.12
CA TRP A 51 1.28 -13.09 -0.20
C TRP A 51 1.45 -13.70 -1.59
N GLY A 52 1.18 -12.90 -2.63
CA GLY A 52 1.26 -13.38 -4.01
C GLY A 52 2.68 -13.78 -4.40
N GLU A 53 3.69 -13.00 -4.04
CA GLU A 53 5.09 -13.31 -4.35
C GLU A 53 5.62 -14.48 -3.50
N LEU A 54 5.19 -14.62 -2.23
CA LEU A 54 5.47 -15.80 -1.41
C LEU A 54 4.89 -17.07 -2.04
N LYS A 55 3.62 -17.05 -2.44
CA LYS A 55 2.93 -18.19 -3.08
C LYS A 55 3.59 -18.59 -4.40
N ASN A 56 4.11 -17.62 -5.15
CA ASN A 56 4.78 -17.86 -6.43
C ASN A 56 6.29 -18.10 -6.31
N LYS A 57 6.84 -18.16 -5.08
CA LYS A 57 8.28 -18.34 -4.80
C LYS A 57 9.17 -17.28 -5.45
N THR A 58 8.66 -16.06 -5.65
CA THR A 58 9.37 -14.93 -6.27
C THR A 58 9.73 -13.88 -5.22
N LYS A 59 10.35 -14.29 -4.11
CA LYS A 59 10.69 -13.46 -2.94
C LYS A 59 11.81 -12.42 -3.18
N SER A 60 12.18 -12.19 -4.43
CA SER A 60 13.26 -11.29 -4.84
C SER A 60 12.79 -10.21 -5.80
N SER A 61 11.48 -10.13 -6.08
CA SER A 61 10.92 -9.11 -6.96
C SER A 61 10.93 -7.74 -6.28
N PHE A 62 10.97 -6.68 -7.08
CA PHE A 62 11.04 -5.32 -6.53
C PHE A 62 9.75 -4.94 -5.80
N VAL A 63 8.60 -5.40 -6.31
CA VAL A 63 7.30 -5.22 -5.66
C VAL A 63 7.22 -5.89 -4.31
N PHE A 64 7.86 -7.06 -4.14
CA PHE A 64 7.87 -7.78 -2.86
C PHE A 64 8.54 -6.93 -1.77
N TRP A 65 9.75 -6.44 -2.05
CA TRP A 65 10.49 -5.61 -1.10
C TRP A 65 9.84 -4.24 -0.89
N SER A 66 9.29 -3.64 -1.95
CA SER A 66 8.54 -2.39 -1.82
C SER A 66 7.29 -2.55 -0.97
N ALA A 67 6.59 -3.68 -1.07
CA ALA A 67 5.40 -3.98 -0.26
C ALA A 67 5.75 -4.19 1.22
N ILE A 68 6.85 -4.87 1.52
CA ILE A 68 7.39 -5.00 2.89
C ILE A 68 7.79 -3.62 3.44
N GLY A 69 8.54 -2.84 2.65
CA GLY A 69 8.95 -1.49 3.03
C GLY A 69 7.75 -0.60 3.33
N PHE A 70 6.73 -0.61 2.46
CA PHE A 70 5.50 0.15 2.67
C PHE A 70 4.73 -0.31 3.92
N LEU A 71 4.71 -1.64 4.19
CA LEU A 71 4.06 -2.19 5.37
C LEU A 71 4.72 -1.72 6.65
N VAL A 72 6.03 -1.97 6.77
CA VAL A 72 6.78 -1.79 8.01
C VAL A 72 7.03 -0.30 8.29
N LEU A 73 7.31 0.50 7.26
CA LEU A 73 7.67 1.90 7.45
C LEU A 73 6.46 2.84 7.51
N PHE A 74 5.32 2.46 6.92
CA PHE A 74 4.18 3.36 6.77
C PHE A 74 2.85 2.77 7.25
N SER A 75 2.31 1.76 6.57
CA SER A 75 0.91 1.37 6.79
C SER A 75 0.67 0.71 8.17
N ALA A 76 1.60 -0.13 8.65
CA ALA A 76 1.50 -0.71 9.99
C ALA A 76 1.73 0.34 11.11
N PRO A 77 2.79 1.18 11.08
CA PRO A 77 2.91 2.26 12.06
C PRO A 77 1.71 3.19 12.09
N MET A 78 1.17 3.56 10.92
CA MET A 78 0.01 4.45 10.81
C MET A 78 -1.22 3.87 11.54
N ILE A 79 -1.56 2.60 11.30
CA ILE A 79 -2.72 2.00 11.95
C ILE A 79 -2.49 1.84 13.45
N ILE A 80 -1.29 1.44 13.87
CA ILE A 80 -0.96 1.22 15.28
C ILE A 80 -1.15 2.53 16.05
N VAL A 81 -0.54 3.60 15.56
CA VAL A 81 -0.64 4.92 16.18
C VAL A 81 -2.09 5.42 16.15
N ARG A 82 -2.84 5.15 15.07
CA ARG A 82 -4.24 5.57 14.96
C ARG A 82 -5.16 4.84 15.91
N VAL A 83 -4.91 3.57 16.20
CA VAL A 83 -5.67 2.79 17.18
C VAL A 83 -5.33 3.24 18.60
N ILE A 84 -4.05 3.44 18.92
CA ILE A 84 -3.62 3.90 20.24
C ILE A 84 -4.16 5.30 20.56
N ASN A 85 -4.17 6.19 19.57
CA ASN A 85 -4.60 7.59 19.70
C ASN A 85 -5.95 7.82 19.01
N TYR A 86 -6.89 6.89 19.18
CA TYR A 86 -8.16 6.90 18.45
C TYR A 86 -8.92 8.23 18.61
N ASP A 87 -8.98 8.75 19.83
CA ASP A 87 -9.74 9.96 20.14
C ASP A 87 -8.99 11.26 19.85
N VAL A 88 -7.72 11.18 19.47
CA VAL A 88 -6.87 12.34 19.18
C VAL A 88 -7.03 12.75 17.72
N ASP A 89 -7.01 14.05 17.45
CA ASP A 89 -7.00 14.55 16.07
C ASP A 89 -5.71 14.16 15.35
N PHE A 90 -5.80 13.79 14.08
CA PHE A 90 -4.64 13.28 13.34
C PHE A 90 -3.51 14.31 13.23
N SER A 91 -3.83 15.60 13.21
CA SER A 91 -2.87 16.70 13.18
C SER A 91 -2.05 16.85 14.46
N SER A 92 -2.54 16.40 15.61
CA SER A 92 -1.83 16.46 16.89
C SER A 92 -1.06 15.19 17.22
N ILE A 93 -1.24 14.13 16.43
CA ILE A 93 -0.46 12.90 16.56
C ILE A 93 0.96 13.13 16.02
N SER A 94 1.96 12.61 16.73
CA SER A 94 3.37 12.65 16.34
C SER A 94 3.94 11.25 16.06
N PHE A 95 4.72 11.12 15.00
CA PHE A 95 5.49 9.95 14.61
C PHE A 95 6.99 10.28 14.78
N GLY A 96 7.47 10.24 16.02
CA GLY A 96 8.81 10.71 16.35
C GLY A 96 8.93 12.23 16.06
N PRO A 97 9.81 12.66 15.14
CA PRO A 97 9.95 14.08 14.80
C PRO A 97 8.88 14.61 13.83
N LEU A 98 8.02 13.74 13.28
CA LEU A 98 7.05 14.10 12.24
C LEU A 98 5.65 14.26 12.82
N SER A 99 4.89 15.25 12.34
CA SER A 99 3.44 15.30 12.56
C SER A 99 2.71 14.21 11.76
N GLY A 100 1.48 13.86 12.15
CA GLY A 100 0.62 12.93 11.41
C GLY A 100 0.50 13.29 9.92
N PRO A 101 0.15 14.54 9.55
CA PRO A 101 0.06 14.97 8.15
C PRO A 101 1.37 14.83 7.37
N GLU A 102 2.52 15.12 8.00
CA GLU A 102 3.83 14.93 7.36
C GLU A 102 4.13 13.45 7.15
N PHE A 103 3.91 12.62 8.17
CA PHE A 103 4.07 11.17 8.07
C PHE A 103 3.17 10.59 6.97
N HIS A 104 1.93 11.06 6.86
CA HIS A 104 1.01 10.69 5.78
C HIS A 104 1.54 11.12 4.39
N LYS A 105 2.11 12.33 4.27
CA LYS A 105 2.76 12.79 3.04
C LYS A 105 3.90 11.86 2.63
N TYR A 106 4.75 11.43 3.56
CA TYR A 106 5.81 10.46 3.27
C TYR A 106 5.25 9.09 2.88
N SER A 107 4.18 8.66 3.54
CA SER A 107 3.49 7.42 3.17
C SER A 107 2.96 7.44 1.74
N ASN A 108 2.51 8.59 1.23
CA ASN A 108 2.10 8.72 -0.18
C ASN A 108 3.27 8.46 -1.14
N TYR A 109 4.49 8.93 -0.82
CA TYR A 109 5.68 8.60 -1.61
C TYR A 109 5.99 7.10 -1.53
N GLY A 110 5.86 6.49 -0.35
CA GLY A 110 5.99 5.04 -0.18
C GLY A 110 4.99 4.26 -1.04
N PHE A 111 3.74 4.70 -1.10
CA PHE A 111 2.71 4.09 -1.95
C PHE A 111 3.02 4.25 -3.45
N ILE A 112 3.52 5.41 -3.87
CA ILE A 112 3.99 5.63 -5.25
C ILE A 112 5.15 4.68 -5.59
N ILE A 113 6.11 4.48 -4.69
CA ILE A 113 7.21 3.52 -4.89
C ILE A 113 6.65 2.10 -5.05
N LEU A 114 5.72 1.68 -4.20
CA LEU A 114 5.04 0.40 -4.33
C LEU A 114 4.32 0.25 -5.68
N PHE A 115 3.59 1.28 -6.10
CA PHE A 115 2.92 1.32 -7.40
C PHE A 115 3.92 1.19 -8.57
N CYS A 116 4.96 2.02 -8.59
CA CYS A 116 5.99 2.02 -9.63
C CYS A 116 6.76 0.69 -9.67
N SER A 117 7.11 0.12 -8.51
CA SER A 117 7.78 -1.18 -8.45
C SER A 117 6.94 -2.30 -9.09
N THR A 118 5.61 -2.21 -8.96
CA THR A 118 4.68 -3.15 -9.59
C THR A 118 4.67 -3.00 -11.12
N ILE A 119 4.72 -1.76 -11.62
CA ILE A 119 4.85 -1.50 -13.07
C ILE A 119 6.18 -2.07 -13.59
N VAL A 120 7.28 -1.83 -12.88
CA VAL A 120 8.61 -2.32 -13.27
C VAL A 120 8.61 -3.83 -13.39
N ASP A 121 8.16 -4.56 -12.36
CA ASP A 121 8.11 -6.02 -12.39
C ASP A 121 7.14 -6.55 -13.45
N PHE A 122 5.99 -5.89 -13.67
CA PHE A 122 5.06 -6.25 -14.73
C PHE A 122 5.70 -6.15 -16.12
N VAL A 123 6.36 -5.03 -16.41
CA VAL A 123 7.03 -4.80 -17.70
C VAL A 123 8.18 -5.78 -17.90
N GLN A 124 9.05 -5.95 -16.90
CA GLN A 124 10.16 -6.90 -16.96
C GLN A 124 9.67 -8.32 -17.24
N LYS A 125 8.60 -8.76 -16.56
CA LYS A 125 8.05 -10.09 -16.78
C LYS A 125 7.45 -10.26 -18.18
N LYS A 126 6.75 -9.23 -18.68
CA LYS A 126 6.17 -9.24 -20.04
C LYS A 126 7.24 -9.30 -21.12
N LEU A 127 8.34 -8.55 -20.96
CA LEU A 127 9.48 -8.57 -21.87
C LEU A 127 10.16 -9.95 -21.89
N LEU A 128 10.41 -10.55 -20.73
CA LEU A 128 10.99 -11.90 -20.62
C LEU A 128 10.14 -12.99 -21.26
N LEU A 129 8.81 -12.84 -21.27
CA LEU A 129 7.93 -13.76 -21.98
C LEU A 129 8.02 -13.56 -23.49
N LYS A 130 8.13 -12.32 -23.97
CA LYS A 130 8.25 -12.02 -25.40
C LYS A 130 9.54 -12.56 -26.02
N THR A 131 10.64 -12.63 -25.26
CA THR A 131 11.93 -13.15 -25.76
C THR A 131 12.03 -14.68 -25.76
N LYS A 132 11.05 -15.39 -25.21
CA LYS A 132 11.03 -16.87 -25.15
C LYS A 132 10.24 -17.54 -26.28
N TYR A 133 9.57 -16.74 -27.12
CA TYR A 133 8.83 -17.15 -28.32
C TYR A 133 9.42 -16.43 -29.53
#